data_AF-A0A7Y8Q2G3-F1
#
_entry.id   AF-A0A7Y8Q2G3-F1
#
_cell.length_a   1.000
_cell.length_b   1.000
_cell.length_c   1.000
_cell.angle_alpha   90.00
_cell.angle_beta   90.00
_cell.angle_gamma   90.00
#
_symmetry.space_group_name_H-M   'P 1'
#
loop_
_entity.id
_entity.type
_entity.pdbx_description
1 polymer ?
#
loop_
_entity_poly.entity_id
_entity_poly.type
_entity_poly.pdbx_seq_one_letter_code
_entity_poly.pdbx_strand_id
1 'polypeptide(L)'
;MFDSATRRELYEFTRGTEKFYYTSGDAEVELNDVVYEQITISRSEIKNSSDLEKDPLEITFARDSKFAQDCLRSALEENVYVKVIKFQHGQQSILWQGRVVSVKPSGASIVLKSETNFTKLGRAGARLKFQRTCCHDLYGNGCRLNKADWGVQTTIKSVTANAIELRDLSFDDNYFRLGMLQSAFGVSVGIESSAGNTVNIIRRLDSLADQITSDADLLAYQTAVLELDQTIATRDALDENDPNYEQDFADAQALVDQKQEAFNIASESVFFVVAYPGCMKSLTACDRFNNTDNHLGFAYMPEDNPSTTRNA
;
A
#
# COMPACT_ATOMS: atom_id res chain seq x y z
N MET A 1 -1.94 -42.59 -12.89
CA MET A 1 -3.39 -42.39 -12.61
C MET A 1 -3.55 -42.54 -11.11
N PHE A 2 -3.93 -41.48 -10.40
CA PHE A 2 -3.97 -41.48 -8.94
C PHE A 2 -5.17 -42.27 -8.41
N ASP A 3 -5.02 -42.91 -7.26
CA ASP A 3 -6.15 -43.51 -6.55
C ASP A 3 -7.13 -42.42 -6.11
N SER A 4 -8.35 -42.50 -6.63
CA SER A 4 -9.42 -41.54 -6.35
C SER A 4 -9.80 -41.48 -4.86
N ALA A 5 -9.53 -42.54 -4.08
CA ALA A 5 -9.82 -42.57 -2.66
C ALA A 5 -8.83 -41.77 -1.81
N THR A 6 -7.63 -41.48 -2.34
CA THR A 6 -6.60 -40.75 -1.61
C THR A 6 -6.99 -39.29 -1.44
N ARG A 7 -7.09 -38.82 -0.20
CA ARG A 7 -7.35 -37.42 0.12
C ARG A 7 -6.15 -36.55 -0.28
N ARG A 8 -6.41 -35.48 -1.02
CA ARG A 8 -5.43 -34.44 -1.36
C ARG A 8 -5.87 -33.09 -0.80
N GLU A 9 -4.91 -32.30 -0.37
CA GLU A 9 -5.15 -30.91 0.02
C GLU A 9 -4.53 -29.99 -1.03
N LEU A 10 -5.39 -29.14 -1.57
CA LEU A 10 -5.06 -28.13 -2.56
C LEU A 10 -5.18 -26.76 -1.90
N TYR A 11 -4.32 -25.84 -2.29
CA TYR A 11 -4.23 -24.50 -1.76
C TYR A 11 -4.33 -23.51 -2.91
N GLU A 12 -5.27 -22.57 -2.81
CA GLU A 12 -5.39 -21.43 -3.73
C GLU A 12 -5.07 -20.17 -2.92
N PHE A 13 -4.00 -19.47 -3.30
CA PHE A 13 -3.67 -18.15 -2.80
C PHE A 13 -4.03 -17.11 -3.85
N THR A 14 -4.68 -16.02 -3.45
CA THR A 14 -5.03 -14.91 -4.34
C THR A 14 -4.44 -13.62 -3.78
N ARG A 15 -3.60 -12.95 -4.58
CA ARG A 15 -3.01 -11.66 -4.26
C ARG A 15 -3.31 -10.71 -5.42
N GLY A 16 -4.12 -9.68 -5.17
CA GLY A 16 -4.62 -8.82 -6.25
C GLY A 16 -5.35 -9.63 -7.32
N THR A 17 -4.82 -9.63 -8.53
CA THR A 17 -5.30 -10.42 -9.68
C THR A 17 -4.54 -11.74 -9.86
N GLU A 18 -3.40 -11.92 -9.20
CA GLU A 18 -2.57 -13.11 -9.29
C GLU A 18 -3.14 -14.25 -8.45
N LYS A 19 -3.04 -15.48 -8.98
CA LYS A 19 -3.43 -16.70 -8.29
C LYS A 19 -2.30 -17.72 -8.29
N PHE A 20 -2.07 -18.31 -7.13
CA PHE A 20 -1.06 -19.34 -6.92
C PHE A 20 -1.73 -20.62 -6.43
N TYR A 21 -1.39 -21.74 -7.05
CA TYR A 21 -2.04 -23.03 -6.85
C TYR A 21 -1.01 -24.06 -6.39
N TYR A 22 -1.18 -24.57 -5.17
CA TYR A 22 -0.24 -25.52 -4.57
C TYR A 22 -0.94 -26.78 -4.07
N THR A 23 -0.23 -27.90 -4.04
CA THR A 23 -0.68 -29.14 -3.41
C THR A 23 0.34 -29.61 -2.39
N SER A 24 -0.14 -30.12 -1.25
CA SER A 24 0.71 -30.85 -0.28
C SER A 24 0.90 -32.32 -0.67
N GLY A 25 0.35 -32.72 -1.82
CA GLY A 25 0.51 -34.07 -2.36
C GLY A 25 1.93 -34.35 -2.84
N ASP A 26 2.17 -35.60 -3.17
CA ASP A 26 3.44 -36.11 -3.70
C ASP A 26 3.61 -35.94 -5.22
N ALA A 27 2.61 -35.35 -5.88
CA ALA A 27 2.62 -35.04 -7.30
C ALA A 27 1.63 -33.91 -7.64
N GLU A 28 1.84 -33.28 -8.78
CA GLU A 28 0.96 -32.24 -9.33
C GLU A 28 -0.47 -32.74 -9.53
N VAL A 29 -1.42 -31.80 -9.44
CA VAL A 29 -2.85 -32.09 -9.64
C VAL A 29 -3.40 -31.13 -10.68
N GLU A 30 -3.81 -31.68 -11.82
CA GLU A 30 -4.56 -30.94 -12.83
C GLU A 30 -6.06 -31.02 -12.54
N LEU A 31 -6.71 -29.87 -12.51
CA LEU A 31 -8.14 -29.79 -12.26
C LEU A 31 -8.73 -28.54 -12.91
N ASN A 32 -9.75 -28.72 -13.75
CA ASN A 32 -10.46 -27.63 -14.43
C ASN A 32 -9.48 -26.66 -15.13
N ASP A 33 -8.52 -27.21 -15.87
CA ASP A 33 -7.46 -26.48 -16.58
C ASP A 33 -6.52 -25.66 -15.67
N VAL A 34 -6.53 -25.92 -14.36
CA VAL A 34 -5.59 -25.37 -13.39
C VAL A 34 -4.65 -26.46 -12.91
N VAL A 35 -3.34 -26.17 -12.96
CA VAL A 35 -2.29 -27.05 -12.44
C VAL A 35 -1.94 -26.61 -11.02
N TYR A 36 -2.14 -27.48 -10.04
CA TYR A 36 -1.66 -27.29 -8.68
C TYR A 36 -0.24 -27.86 -8.56
N GLU A 37 0.73 -26.97 -8.36
CA GLU A 37 2.15 -27.29 -8.25
C GLU A 37 2.45 -28.03 -6.95
N GLN A 38 3.23 -29.09 -7.02
CA GLN A 38 3.71 -29.80 -5.85
C GLN A 38 4.77 -28.98 -5.12
N ILE A 39 4.56 -28.70 -3.83
CA ILE A 39 5.53 -28.01 -2.99
C ILE A 39 5.51 -28.56 -1.56
N THR A 40 6.62 -28.38 -0.85
CA THR A 40 6.68 -28.63 0.60
C THR A 40 5.86 -27.59 1.36
N ILE A 41 4.58 -27.89 1.54
CA ILE A 41 3.61 -27.09 2.29
C ILE A 41 2.91 -27.97 3.33
N SER A 42 2.73 -27.41 4.52
CA SER A 42 1.98 -28.05 5.60
C SER A 42 1.12 -27.00 6.31
N ARG A 43 0.16 -27.44 7.12
CA ARG A 43 -0.67 -26.54 7.92
C ARG A 43 -0.89 -27.09 9.32
N SER A 44 -1.20 -26.20 10.25
CA SER A 44 -1.72 -26.56 11.56
C SER A 44 -3.11 -27.20 11.46
N GLU A 45 -3.57 -27.74 12.57
CA GLU A 45 -4.95 -28.22 12.71
C GLU A 45 -5.95 -27.08 12.42
N ILE A 46 -7.02 -27.40 11.69
CA ILE A 46 -8.15 -26.47 11.50
C ILE A 46 -9.05 -26.64 12.72
N LYS A 47 -9.00 -25.65 13.61
CA LYS A 47 -9.89 -25.56 14.77
C LYS A 47 -11.16 -24.83 14.39
N ASN A 48 -12.27 -25.25 14.99
CA ASN A 48 -13.59 -24.66 14.78
C ASN A 48 -14.26 -24.47 16.14
N SER A 49 -13.68 -23.58 16.95
CA SER A 49 -14.22 -23.23 18.25
C SER A 49 -15.25 -22.09 18.15
N SER A 50 -15.95 -21.81 19.26
CA SER A 50 -16.84 -20.65 19.36
C SER A 50 -16.09 -19.31 19.28
N ASP A 51 -14.76 -19.33 19.47
CA ASP A 51 -13.91 -18.15 19.48
C ASP A 51 -13.02 -18.16 18.23
N LEU A 52 -13.65 -17.94 17.08
CA LEU A 52 -13.02 -18.00 15.76
C LEU A 52 -11.82 -17.05 15.60
N GLU A 53 -11.74 -15.97 16.39
CA GLU A 53 -10.59 -15.05 16.41
C GLU A 53 -9.32 -15.68 16.99
N LYS A 54 -9.47 -16.69 17.85
CA LYS A 54 -8.37 -17.41 18.50
C LYS A 54 -7.89 -18.64 17.72
N ASP A 55 -8.51 -18.93 16.58
CA ASP A 55 -8.22 -20.11 15.76
C ASP A 55 -7.54 -19.73 14.43
N PRO A 56 -6.32 -19.15 14.44
CA PRO A 56 -5.58 -18.90 13.22
C PRO A 56 -5.15 -20.22 12.57
N LEU A 57 -5.14 -20.24 11.24
CA LEU A 57 -4.51 -21.31 10.48
C LEU A 57 -3.07 -20.92 10.17
N GLU A 58 -2.11 -21.70 10.65
CA GLU A 58 -0.70 -21.52 10.30
C GLU A 58 -0.35 -22.44 9.14
N ILE A 59 0.06 -21.85 8.01
CA ILE A 59 0.50 -22.56 6.82
C ILE A 59 2.01 -22.38 6.69
N THR A 60 2.74 -23.49 6.68
CA THR A 60 4.20 -23.53 6.73
C THR A 60 4.74 -23.96 5.38
N PHE A 61 5.58 -23.11 4.80
CA PHE A 61 6.32 -23.34 3.58
C PHE A 61 7.80 -23.61 3.89
N ALA A 62 8.47 -24.34 3.00
CA ALA A 62 9.93 -24.37 2.97
C ALA A 62 10.50 -22.96 2.71
N ARG A 63 11.67 -22.65 3.29
CA ARG A 63 12.28 -21.32 3.21
C ARG A 63 12.62 -20.88 1.78
N ASP A 64 12.84 -21.81 0.86
CA ASP A 64 13.15 -21.58 -0.55
C ASP A 64 11.90 -21.40 -1.43
N SER A 65 10.69 -21.52 -0.87
CA SER A 65 9.45 -21.22 -1.60
C SER A 65 9.45 -19.76 -2.05
N LYS A 66 9.46 -19.55 -3.37
CA LYS A 66 9.43 -18.21 -3.98
C LYS A 66 8.23 -17.40 -3.50
N PHE A 67 7.04 -18.01 -3.50
CA PHE A 67 5.81 -17.37 -3.02
C PHE A 67 5.90 -16.98 -1.53
N ALA A 68 6.42 -17.86 -0.67
CA ALA A 68 6.52 -17.55 0.76
C ALA A 68 7.58 -16.47 1.05
N GLN A 69 8.70 -16.45 0.32
CA GLN A 69 9.71 -15.38 0.39
C GLN A 69 9.15 -14.04 -0.08
N ASP A 70 8.38 -14.06 -1.17
CA ASP A 70 7.72 -12.88 -1.72
C ASP A 70 6.65 -12.37 -0.74
N CYS A 71 5.86 -13.25 -0.14
CA CYS A 71 4.98 -12.90 0.98
C CYS A 71 5.76 -12.34 2.17
N LEU A 72 6.92 -12.89 2.53
CA LEU A 72 7.71 -12.35 3.64
C LEU A 72 8.17 -10.90 3.37
N ARG A 73 8.39 -10.58 2.09
CA ARG A 73 8.80 -9.26 1.61
C ARG A 73 7.62 -8.29 1.50
N SER A 74 6.50 -8.75 0.94
CA SER A 74 5.42 -7.91 0.42
C SER A 74 4.00 -8.31 0.89
N ALA A 75 3.82 -9.26 1.82
CA ALA A 75 2.48 -9.75 2.23
C ALA A 75 1.57 -8.71 2.89
N LEU A 76 2.05 -7.49 3.13
CA LEU A 76 1.26 -6.38 3.65
C LEU A 76 1.17 -5.19 2.69
N GLU A 77 1.66 -5.35 1.46
CA GLU A 77 1.39 -4.39 0.37
C GLU A 77 -0.02 -4.64 -0.18
N GLU A 78 -0.42 -5.91 -0.28
CA GLU A 78 -1.74 -6.34 -0.71
C GLU A 78 -2.33 -7.41 0.20
N ASN A 79 -3.66 -7.51 0.25
CA ASN A 79 -4.31 -8.60 0.99
C ASN A 79 -4.15 -9.92 0.21
N VAL A 80 -3.54 -10.91 0.86
CA VAL A 80 -3.47 -12.28 0.32
C VAL A 80 -4.59 -13.11 0.92
N TYR A 81 -5.49 -13.61 0.07
CA TYR A 81 -6.55 -14.54 0.44
C TYR A 81 -6.08 -15.97 0.26
N VAL A 82 -6.55 -16.87 1.13
CA VAL A 82 -6.19 -18.29 1.08
C VAL A 82 -7.44 -19.13 1.13
N LYS A 83 -7.50 -20.16 0.29
CA LYS A 83 -8.51 -21.21 0.30
C LYS A 83 -7.83 -22.57 0.33
N VAL A 84 -8.18 -23.37 1.34
CA VAL A 84 -7.73 -24.76 1.47
C VAL A 84 -8.87 -25.66 1.04
N ILE A 85 -8.60 -26.52 0.07
CA ILE A 85 -9.58 -27.37 -0.60
C ILE A 85 -9.18 -28.83 -0.38
N LYS A 86 -10.14 -29.64 0.02
CA LYS A 86 -10.03 -31.10 -0.02
C LYS A 86 -10.46 -31.59 -1.39
N PHE A 87 -9.63 -32.41 -2.02
CA PHE A 87 -9.97 -33.17 -3.23
C PHE A 87 -9.93 -34.67 -2.94
N GLN A 88 -11.04 -35.36 -3.18
CA GLN A 88 -11.18 -36.80 -3.00
C GLN A 88 -12.36 -37.31 -3.83
N HIS A 89 -12.25 -38.50 -4.42
CA HIS A 89 -13.29 -39.11 -5.27
C HIS A 89 -13.80 -38.19 -6.41
N GLY A 90 -12.91 -37.37 -6.98
CA GLY A 90 -13.28 -36.39 -8.01
C GLY A 90 -14.13 -35.22 -7.50
N GLN A 91 -14.36 -35.12 -6.19
CA GLN A 91 -15.11 -34.02 -5.57
C GLN A 91 -14.19 -33.05 -4.84
N GLN A 92 -14.52 -31.76 -4.95
CA GLN A 92 -13.88 -30.69 -4.20
C GLN A 92 -14.78 -30.20 -3.07
N SER A 93 -14.18 -29.95 -1.90
CA SER A 93 -14.86 -29.26 -0.80
C SER A 93 -13.90 -28.30 -0.11
N ILE A 94 -14.34 -27.07 0.16
CA ILE A 94 -13.53 -26.07 0.89
C ILE A 94 -13.42 -26.50 2.35
N LEU A 95 -12.20 -26.70 2.83
CA LEU A 95 -11.89 -27.00 4.23
C LEU A 95 -11.77 -25.72 5.06
N TRP A 96 -11.16 -24.69 4.49
CA TRP A 96 -10.89 -23.44 5.19
C TRP A 96 -10.72 -22.30 4.18
N GLN A 97 -11.12 -21.09 4.57
CA GLN A 97 -10.88 -19.89 3.78
C GLN A 97 -10.69 -18.67 4.67
N GLY A 98 -9.84 -17.74 4.23
CA GLY A 98 -9.52 -16.56 5.00
C GLY A 98 -8.47 -15.70 4.32
N ARG A 99 -7.73 -14.93 5.13
CA ARG A 99 -6.66 -14.06 4.66
C ARG A 99 -5.40 -14.25 5.48
N VAL A 100 -4.25 -14.04 4.86
CA VAL A 100 -2.95 -13.96 5.54
C VAL A 100 -2.90 -12.65 6.33
N VAL A 101 -2.51 -12.73 7.60
CA VAL A 101 -2.38 -11.56 8.50
C VAL A 101 -0.95 -11.30 8.94
N SER A 102 -0.10 -12.32 8.91
CA SER A 102 1.29 -12.21 9.30
C SER A 102 2.09 -13.28 8.61
N VAL A 103 3.31 -12.91 8.22
CA VAL A 103 4.30 -13.84 7.66
C VAL A 103 5.54 -13.76 8.53
N LYS A 104 6.05 -14.91 8.99
CA LYS A 104 7.20 -14.96 9.89
C LYS A 104 8.19 -16.03 9.43
N PRO A 105 9.50 -15.73 9.41
CA PRO A 105 10.51 -16.76 9.25
C PRO A 105 10.58 -17.60 10.53
N SER A 106 10.72 -18.92 10.41
CA SER A 106 10.90 -19.84 11.53
C SER A 106 11.91 -20.92 11.16
N GLY A 107 13.16 -20.78 11.61
CA GLY A 107 14.24 -21.68 11.21
C GLY A 107 14.36 -21.79 9.69
N ALA A 108 14.35 -23.02 9.14
CA ALA A 108 14.38 -23.29 7.70
C ALA A 108 13.00 -23.24 7.01
N SER A 109 12.01 -22.59 7.63
CA SER A 109 10.65 -22.48 7.12
C SER A 109 10.14 -21.04 7.17
N ILE A 110 9.05 -20.79 6.44
CA ILE A 110 8.29 -19.54 6.49
C ILE A 110 6.85 -19.89 6.86
N VAL A 111 6.33 -19.24 7.89
CA VAL A 111 4.98 -19.50 8.44
C VAL A 111 4.07 -18.33 8.10
N LEU A 112 3.02 -18.62 7.34
CA LEU A 112 1.92 -17.70 7.02
C LEU A 112 0.80 -17.95 8.03
N LYS A 113 0.60 -16.98 8.93
CA LYS A 113 -0.54 -16.97 9.84
C LYS A 113 -1.74 -16.38 9.12
N SER A 114 -2.82 -17.14 9.05
CA SER A 114 -4.04 -16.76 8.34
C SER A 114 -5.24 -16.77 9.29
N GLU A 115 -6.18 -15.85 9.10
CA GLU A 115 -7.42 -15.75 9.89
C GLU A 115 -8.65 -15.85 8.99
N THR A 116 -9.78 -16.30 9.54
CA THR A 116 -11.04 -16.31 8.81
C THR A 116 -11.61 -14.89 8.70
N ASN A 117 -12.47 -14.64 7.70
CA ASN A 117 -13.12 -13.34 7.54
C ASN A 117 -14.06 -12.95 8.70
N PHE A 118 -14.38 -13.88 9.62
CA PHE A 118 -15.26 -13.64 10.76
C PHE A 118 -14.65 -12.69 11.81
N THR A 119 -13.32 -12.54 11.88
CA THR A 119 -12.67 -11.58 12.78
C THR A 119 -13.04 -10.12 12.47
N LYS A 120 -13.63 -9.85 11.29
CA LYS A 120 -14.22 -8.55 10.94
C LYS A 120 -15.50 -8.22 11.72
N LEU A 121 -16.18 -9.22 12.29
CA LEU A 121 -17.43 -9.04 13.05
C LEU A 121 -17.18 -8.65 14.51
N GLY A 122 -15.99 -8.89 15.05
CA GLY A 122 -15.54 -8.45 16.38
C GLY A 122 -15.28 -6.94 16.43
N ARG A 123 -16.30 -6.11 16.19
CA ARG A 123 -16.17 -4.67 16.43
C ARG A 123 -16.14 -4.43 17.94
N ALA A 124 -14.96 -4.12 18.47
CA ALA A 124 -14.83 -3.58 19.83
C ALA A 124 -15.85 -2.44 20.05
N GLY A 125 -16.56 -2.49 21.19
CA GLY A 125 -17.66 -1.59 21.58
C GLY A 125 -17.25 -0.12 21.74
N ALA A 126 -17.48 0.50 22.90
CA ALA A 126 -17.05 1.89 23.13
C ALA A 126 -15.50 2.00 23.09
N ARG A 127 -14.95 2.46 21.96
CA ARG A 127 -13.49 2.59 21.75
C ARG A 127 -12.92 3.92 22.26
N LEU A 128 -13.76 4.93 22.41
CA LEU A 128 -13.34 6.28 22.78
C LEU A 128 -13.20 6.38 24.30
N LYS A 129 -12.02 6.83 24.75
CA LYS A 129 -11.73 7.15 26.14
C LYS A 129 -11.51 8.66 26.26
N PHE A 130 -11.78 9.23 27.43
CA PHE A 130 -11.32 10.58 27.74
C PHE A 130 -9.78 10.57 27.78
N GLN A 131 -9.17 11.34 26.88
CA GLN A 131 -7.71 11.47 26.76
C GLN A 131 -7.36 12.88 26.26
N ARG A 132 -6.14 13.35 26.55
CA ARG A 132 -5.69 14.68 26.12
C ARG A 132 -5.49 14.78 24.61
N THR A 133 -5.03 13.70 23.98
CA THR A 133 -4.74 13.64 22.55
C THR A 133 -6.00 13.37 21.73
N CYS A 134 -6.03 13.90 20.50
CA CYS A 134 -7.09 13.63 19.54
C CYS A 134 -7.20 12.12 19.26
N CYS A 135 -8.41 11.59 19.36
CA CYS A 135 -8.69 10.19 19.07
C CYS A 135 -9.07 9.91 17.61
N HIS A 136 -9.18 10.93 16.77
CA HIS A 136 -9.50 10.76 15.35
C HIS A 136 -8.28 10.32 14.55
N ASP A 137 -8.49 9.41 13.61
CA ASP A 137 -7.52 9.13 12.55
C ASP A 137 -7.35 10.38 11.66
N LEU A 138 -6.11 10.71 11.31
CA LEU A 138 -5.83 11.86 10.45
C LEU A 138 -6.42 11.59 9.05
N TYR A 139 -7.10 12.58 8.47
CA TYR A 139 -7.91 12.43 7.25
C TYR A 139 -9.08 11.44 7.35
N GLY A 140 -9.32 10.87 8.53
CA GLY A 140 -10.45 10.00 8.78
C GLY A 140 -11.76 10.78 8.95
N ASN A 141 -12.87 10.04 9.01
CA ASN A 141 -14.23 10.61 9.09
C ASN A 141 -14.44 11.60 10.24
N GLY A 142 -13.77 11.38 11.39
CA GLY A 142 -13.84 12.31 12.52
C GLY A 142 -12.97 13.56 12.33
N CYS A 143 -11.78 13.41 11.74
CA CYS A 143 -10.87 14.52 11.49
C CYS A 143 -11.40 15.46 10.40
N ARG A 144 -12.08 14.92 9.37
CA ARG A 144 -12.67 15.67 8.24
C ARG A 144 -11.69 16.48 7.38
N LEU A 145 -10.39 16.42 7.67
CA LEU A 145 -9.38 17.06 6.85
C LEU A 145 -9.31 16.35 5.50
N ASN A 146 -9.45 17.09 4.41
CA ASN A 146 -9.33 16.53 3.07
C ASN A 146 -7.86 16.21 2.77
N LYS A 147 -7.55 14.93 2.53
CA LYS A 147 -6.19 14.45 2.29
C LYS A 147 -5.55 15.09 1.05
N ALA A 148 -6.35 15.37 0.01
CA ALA A 148 -5.84 15.88 -1.27
C ALA A 148 -5.17 17.26 -1.14
N ASP A 149 -5.59 18.07 -0.17
CA ASP A 149 -5.09 19.44 0.00
C ASP A 149 -3.70 19.50 0.65
N TRP A 150 -3.20 18.37 1.16
CA TRP A 150 -1.98 18.29 1.97
C TRP A 150 -0.90 17.38 1.36
N GLY A 151 -1.18 16.73 0.24
CA GLY A 151 -0.23 15.84 -0.43
C GLY A 151 0.88 16.63 -1.12
N VAL A 152 2.13 16.29 -0.81
CA VAL A 152 3.30 16.83 -1.51
C VAL A 152 3.75 15.79 -2.54
N GLN A 153 3.48 16.05 -3.81
CA GLN A 153 3.92 15.20 -4.92
C GLN A 153 5.42 15.40 -5.17
N THR A 154 6.15 14.29 -5.33
CA THR A 154 7.59 14.27 -5.58
C THR A 154 7.98 12.96 -6.30
N THR A 155 9.27 12.73 -6.56
CA THR A 155 9.83 11.49 -7.09
C THR A 155 10.88 10.92 -6.15
N ILE A 156 11.10 9.61 -6.23
CA ILE A 156 12.12 8.91 -5.45
C ILE A 156 13.46 9.02 -6.18
N LYS A 157 14.49 9.49 -5.47
CA LYS A 157 15.88 9.52 -5.93
C LYS A 157 16.65 8.27 -5.54
N SER A 158 16.49 7.80 -4.31
CA SER A 158 17.14 6.58 -3.85
C SER A 158 16.34 5.89 -2.73
N VAL A 159 16.49 4.57 -2.64
CA VAL A 159 15.88 3.74 -1.60
C VAL A 159 16.98 2.97 -0.88
N THR A 160 17.16 3.24 0.41
CA THR A 160 18.12 2.52 1.27
C THR A 160 17.39 1.92 2.47
N ALA A 161 16.95 0.67 2.33
CA ALA A 161 16.13 -0.04 3.32
C ALA A 161 14.85 0.74 3.69
N ASN A 162 14.85 1.44 4.83
CA ASN A 162 13.73 2.24 5.30
C ASN A 162 13.92 3.75 5.04
N ALA A 163 15.10 4.18 4.59
CA ALA A 163 15.37 5.57 4.26
C ALA A 163 15.08 5.80 2.77
N ILE A 164 14.12 6.67 2.47
CA ILE A 164 13.73 7.05 1.11
C ILE A 164 14.19 8.49 0.89
N GLU A 165 15.10 8.69 -0.06
CA GLU A 165 15.52 10.02 -0.51
C GLU A 165 14.54 10.47 -1.61
N LEU A 166 13.79 11.52 -1.32
CA LEU A 166 12.84 12.17 -2.22
C LEU A 166 13.48 13.43 -2.83
N ARG A 167 12.91 13.94 -3.91
CA ARG A 167 13.38 15.20 -4.52
C ARG A 167 12.59 16.41 -3.99
N ASP A 168 13.25 17.56 -3.96
CA ASP A 168 12.62 18.87 -3.80
C ASP A 168 11.71 19.02 -2.55
N LEU A 169 12.06 18.38 -1.44
CA LEU A 169 11.36 18.61 -0.17
C LEU A 169 11.95 19.82 0.55
N SER A 170 11.11 20.84 0.74
CA SER A 170 11.45 22.04 1.52
C SER A 170 10.52 22.16 2.72
N PHE A 171 10.74 21.31 3.73
CA PHE A 171 9.93 21.27 4.95
C PHE A 171 10.83 21.10 6.17
N ASP A 172 10.33 21.56 7.32
CA ASP A 172 11.01 21.38 8.60
C ASP A 172 11.20 19.90 8.95
N ASP A 173 12.20 19.63 9.78
CA ASP A 173 12.44 18.30 10.32
C ASP A 173 11.16 17.76 11.00
N ASN A 174 10.84 16.51 10.68
CA ASN A 174 9.66 15.79 11.12
C ASN A 174 8.32 16.39 10.71
N TYR A 175 8.28 17.28 9.70
CA TYR A 175 7.01 17.73 9.11
C TYR A 175 6.10 16.57 8.67
N PHE A 176 6.69 15.48 8.17
CA PHE A 176 5.98 14.28 7.69
C PHE A 176 5.86 13.15 8.72
N ARG A 177 6.39 13.33 9.94
CA ARG A 177 6.34 12.30 11.00
C ARG A 177 4.90 11.95 11.37
N LEU A 178 4.61 10.65 11.50
CA LEU A 178 3.26 10.08 11.65
C LEU A 178 2.34 10.30 10.44
N GLY A 179 2.90 10.76 9.33
CA GLY A 179 2.25 10.87 8.04
C GLY A 179 2.36 9.58 7.25
N MET A 180 2.19 9.68 5.94
CA MET A 180 2.30 8.54 5.06
C MET A 180 3.00 8.91 3.75
N LEU A 181 3.84 8.01 3.26
CA LEU A 181 4.34 8.03 1.89
C LEU A 181 3.44 7.11 1.06
N GLN A 182 2.84 7.63 0.00
CA GLN A 182 2.03 6.88 -0.94
C GLN A 182 2.82 6.63 -2.22
N SER A 183 2.93 5.36 -2.61
CA SER A 183 3.56 4.92 -3.86
C SER A 183 2.74 5.34 -5.08
N ALA A 184 3.35 5.27 -6.27
CA ALA A 184 2.67 5.55 -7.55
C ALA A 184 1.43 4.65 -7.77
N PHE A 185 1.43 3.45 -7.19
CA PHE A 185 0.32 2.50 -7.27
C PHE A 185 -0.70 2.63 -6.13
N GLY A 186 -0.59 3.67 -5.30
CA GLY A 186 -1.56 4.00 -4.25
C GLY A 186 -1.34 3.32 -2.90
N VAL A 187 -0.32 2.46 -2.76
CA VAL A 187 0.04 1.80 -1.50
C VAL A 187 0.67 2.81 -0.55
N SER A 188 0.19 2.88 0.70
CA SER A 188 0.68 3.83 1.70
C SER A 188 1.48 3.14 2.80
N VAL A 189 2.59 3.77 3.20
CA VAL A 189 3.42 3.35 4.34
C VAL A 189 3.62 4.53 5.30
N GLY A 190 3.59 4.25 6.61
CA GLY A 190 3.76 5.29 7.63
C GLY A 190 5.19 5.84 7.68
N ILE A 191 5.33 7.14 7.94
CA ILE A 191 6.61 7.83 8.09
C ILE A 191 6.94 7.98 9.58
N GLU A 192 8.10 7.48 10.00
CA GLU A 192 8.60 7.56 11.39
C GLU A 192 9.33 8.88 11.67
N SER A 193 10.12 9.36 10.71
CA SER A 193 10.82 10.65 10.77
C SER A 193 11.09 11.21 9.38
N SER A 194 11.34 12.52 9.30
CA SER A 194 11.78 13.19 8.06
C SER A 194 12.83 14.24 8.37
N ALA A 195 13.84 14.39 7.53
CA ALA A 195 14.84 15.44 7.64
C ALA A 195 15.37 15.79 6.24
N GLY A 196 15.31 17.07 5.89
CA GLY A 196 15.55 17.53 4.51
C GLY A 196 14.75 16.71 3.49
N ASN A 197 15.46 16.11 2.55
CA ASN A 197 14.89 15.29 1.47
C ASN A 197 14.63 13.82 1.85
N THR A 198 14.97 13.39 3.06
CA THR A 198 14.88 11.98 3.45
C THR A 198 13.68 11.74 4.35
N VAL A 199 12.88 10.74 4.02
CA VAL A 199 11.82 10.20 4.90
C VAL A 199 12.19 8.78 5.32
N ASN A 200 12.11 8.51 6.62
CA ASN A 200 12.28 7.16 7.16
C ASN A 200 10.90 6.52 7.33
N ILE A 201 10.65 5.43 6.60
CA ILE A 201 9.38 4.69 6.67
C ILE A 201 9.43 3.63 7.77
N ILE A 202 8.29 3.38 8.43
CA ILE A 202 8.19 2.49 9.60
C ILE A 202 8.51 1.02 9.27
N ARG A 203 8.36 0.64 8.00
CA ARG A 203 8.66 -0.68 7.48
C ARG A 203 9.12 -0.56 6.04
N ARG A 204 9.94 -1.50 5.62
CA ARG A 204 10.34 -1.64 4.22
C ARG A 204 9.13 -1.83 3.32
N LEU A 205 9.15 -1.18 2.18
CA LEU A 205 8.18 -1.31 1.09
C LEU A 205 9.00 -1.53 -0.19
N ASP A 206 9.12 -2.79 -0.61
CA ASP A 206 10.09 -3.18 -1.63
C ASP A 206 9.75 -2.63 -3.01
N SER A 207 8.47 -2.49 -3.30
CA SER A 207 7.98 -1.88 -4.55
C SER A 207 8.43 -0.44 -4.77
N LEU A 208 8.93 0.28 -3.75
CA LEU A 208 9.49 1.62 -3.91
C LEU A 208 10.82 1.61 -4.67
N ALA A 209 11.60 0.54 -4.58
CA ALA A 209 12.87 0.44 -5.31
C ALA A 209 12.66 0.38 -6.82
N ASP A 210 11.54 -0.20 -7.27
CA ASP A 210 11.14 -0.26 -8.67
C ASP A 210 10.54 1.07 -9.18
N GLN A 211 10.35 2.05 -8.29
CA GLN A 211 9.76 3.37 -8.56
C GLN A 211 10.80 4.50 -8.47
N ILE A 212 12.09 4.17 -8.54
CA ILE A 212 13.15 5.18 -8.60
C ILE A 212 13.08 5.86 -9.97
N THR A 213 12.94 7.18 -9.99
CA THR A 213 13.06 7.99 -11.21
C THR A 213 14.50 8.45 -11.33
N SER A 214 15.16 8.15 -12.45
CA SER A 214 16.54 8.63 -12.67
C SER A 214 16.56 10.14 -12.95
N ASP A 215 17.70 10.79 -12.71
CA ASP A 215 17.82 12.23 -12.99
C ASP A 215 17.68 12.53 -14.50
N ALA A 216 18.06 11.58 -15.36
CA ALA A 216 17.89 11.70 -16.81
C ALA A 216 16.42 11.61 -17.22
N ASP A 217 15.67 10.65 -16.66
CA ASP A 217 14.24 10.49 -16.95
C ASP A 217 13.43 11.68 -16.46
N LEU A 218 13.74 12.19 -15.25
CA LEU A 218 13.09 13.38 -14.72
C LEU A 218 13.36 14.62 -15.57
N LEU A 219 14.60 14.80 -16.04
CA LEU A 219 14.96 15.90 -16.93
C LEU A 219 14.26 15.79 -18.29
N ALA A 220 14.19 14.58 -18.85
CA ALA A 220 13.49 14.32 -20.11
C ALA A 220 12.00 14.64 -19.98
N TYR A 221 11.36 14.22 -18.89
CA TYR A 221 9.97 14.56 -18.58
C TYR A 221 9.76 16.07 -18.45
N GLN A 222 10.58 16.76 -17.66
CA GLN A 222 10.48 18.21 -17.47
C GLN A 222 10.66 18.97 -18.80
N THR A 223 11.58 18.51 -19.65
CA THR A 223 11.81 19.09 -20.97
C THR A 223 10.59 18.86 -21.88
N ALA A 224 10.05 17.65 -21.91
CA ALA A 224 8.89 17.31 -22.72
C ALA A 224 7.64 18.11 -22.30
N VAL A 225 7.42 18.33 -21.00
CA VAL A 225 6.36 19.21 -20.48
C VAL A 225 6.52 20.63 -21.01
N LEU A 226 7.71 21.22 -20.85
CA LEU A 226 7.98 22.59 -21.31
C LEU A 226 7.81 22.75 -22.82
N GLU A 227 8.30 21.79 -23.61
CA GLU A 227 8.17 21.82 -25.06
C GLU A 227 6.70 21.67 -25.52
N LEU A 228 5.93 20.80 -24.87
CA LEU A 228 4.51 20.63 -25.15
C LEU A 228 3.74 21.92 -24.83
N ASP A 229 3.93 22.49 -23.65
CA ASP A 229 3.27 23.73 -23.22
C ASP A 229 3.60 24.90 -24.16
N GLN A 230 4.87 25.03 -24.56
CA GLN A 230 5.30 26.05 -25.53
C GLN A 230 4.66 25.85 -26.91
N THR A 231 4.53 24.61 -27.35
CA THR A 231 3.92 24.28 -28.66
C THR A 231 2.42 24.56 -28.65
N ILE A 232 1.73 24.20 -27.56
CA ILE A 232 0.32 24.53 -27.33
C ILE A 232 0.11 26.05 -27.32
N ALA A 233 0.94 26.78 -26.57
CA ALA A 233 0.86 28.24 -26.52
C ALA A 233 1.12 28.90 -27.88
N THR A 234 2.03 28.33 -28.69
CA THR A 234 2.31 28.82 -30.05
C THR A 234 1.12 28.60 -30.97
N ARG A 235 0.49 27.42 -30.93
CA ARG A 235 -0.74 27.13 -31.67
C ARG A 235 -1.88 28.08 -31.27
N ASP A 236 -2.08 28.27 -29.97
CA ASP A 236 -3.17 29.10 -29.43
C ASP A 236 -2.97 30.60 -29.67
N ALA A 237 -1.76 31.02 -30.08
CA ALA A 237 -1.42 32.40 -30.41
C ALA A 237 -1.55 32.74 -31.92
N LEU A 238 -1.98 31.79 -32.76
CA LEU A 238 -2.18 32.03 -34.19
C LEU A 238 -3.33 33.04 -34.44
N ASP A 239 -3.15 33.93 -35.42
CA ASP A 239 -4.19 34.89 -35.80
C ASP A 239 -5.24 34.23 -36.68
N GLU A 240 -6.47 34.10 -36.16
CA GLU A 240 -7.62 33.54 -36.87
C GLU A 240 -7.97 34.29 -38.17
N ASN A 241 -7.48 35.52 -38.34
CA ASN A 241 -7.72 36.33 -39.54
C ASN A 241 -6.65 36.14 -40.63
N ASP A 242 -5.61 35.34 -40.40
CA ASP A 242 -4.58 35.06 -41.41
C ASP A 242 -5.20 34.23 -42.57
N PRO A 243 -4.99 34.62 -43.84
CA PRO A 243 -5.43 33.83 -44.99
C PRO A 243 -4.95 32.37 -45.01
N ASN A 244 -3.85 32.05 -44.33
CA ASN A 244 -3.29 30.71 -44.21
C ASN A 244 -3.62 30.02 -42.88
N TYR A 245 -4.46 30.61 -42.03
CA TYR A 245 -4.74 30.13 -40.67
C TYR A 245 -5.07 28.63 -40.62
N GLU A 246 -5.92 28.13 -41.53
CA GLU A 246 -6.30 26.71 -41.55
C GLU A 246 -5.08 25.77 -41.72
N GLN A 247 -4.13 26.14 -42.57
CA GLN A 247 -2.93 25.36 -42.81
C GLN A 247 -1.94 25.51 -41.65
N ASP A 248 -1.71 26.74 -41.18
CA ASP A 248 -0.80 27.03 -40.07
C ASP A 248 -1.27 26.37 -38.76
N PHE A 249 -2.58 26.34 -38.52
CA PHE A 249 -3.17 25.65 -37.40
C PHE A 249 -3.02 24.13 -37.51
N ALA A 250 -3.24 23.55 -38.70
CA ALA A 250 -3.05 22.12 -38.91
C ALA A 250 -1.59 21.69 -38.68
N ASP A 251 -0.63 22.47 -39.18
CA ASP A 251 0.80 22.21 -38.99
C ASP A 251 1.22 22.37 -37.51
N ALA A 252 0.71 23.41 -36.83
CA ALA A 252 0.93 23.61 -35.41
C ALA A 252 0.30 22.48 -34.55
N GLN A 253 -0.90 22.00 -34.92
CA GLN A 253 -1.55 20.89 -34.25
C GLN A 253 -0.78 19.58 -34.44
N ALA A 254 -0.25 19.31 -35.64
CA ALA A 254 0.59 18.13 -35.86
C ALA A 254 1.87 18.16 -34.99
N LEU A 255 2.43 19.35 -34.75
CA LEU A 255 3.56 19.52 -33.83
C LEU A 255 3.14 19.30 -32.36
N VAL A 256 1.97 19.79 -31.96
CA VAL A 256 1.40 19.50 -30.61
C VAL A 256 1.26 17.99 -30.43
N ASP A 257 0.70 17.28 -31.41
CA ASP A 257 0.52 15.83 -31.34
C ASP A 257 1.87 15.10 -31.23
N GLN A 258 2.88 15.55 -31.97
CA GLN A 258 4.25 15.01 -31.86
C GLN A 258 4.85 15.23 -30.46
N LYS A 259 4.68 16.42 -29.88
CA LYS A 259 5.19 16.74 -28.54
C LYS A 259 4.39 16.05 -27.44
N GLN A 260 3.09 15.85 -27.66
CA GLN A 260 2.23 15.08 -26.76
C GLN A 260 2.70 13.63 -26.68
N GLU A 261 3.08 13.02 -27.80
CA GLU A 261 3.63 11.67 -27.80
C GLU A 261 4.99 11.59 -27.09
N ALA A 262 5.87 12.56 -27.31
CA ALA A 262 7.13 12.65 -26.57
C ALA A 262 6.91 12.80 -25.05
N PHE A 263 5.91 13.59 -24.64
CA PHE A 263 5.49 13.68 -23.24
C PHE A 263 4.95 12.35 -22.71
N ASN A 264 4.09 11.65 -23.46
CA ASN A 264 3.54 10.35 -23.05
C ASN A 264 4.67 9.36 -22.77
N ILE A 265 5.62 9.22 -23.71
CA ILE A 265 6.79 8.33 -23.58
C ILE A 265 7.64 8.72 -22.37
N ALA A 266 7.93 10.01 -22.18
CA ALA A 266 8.73 10.46 -21.05
C ALA A 266 8.01 10.24 -19.70
N SER A 267 6.67 10.35 -19.68
CA SER A 267 5.85 10.16 -18.47
C SER A 267 5.84 8.71 -17.97
N GLU A 268 6.00 7.73 -18.85
CA GLU A 268 6.06 6.30 -18.48
C GLU A 268 7.27 5.95 -17.59
N SER A 269 8.35 6.74 -17.69
CA SER A 269 9.58 6.55 -16.91
C SER A 269 9.61 7.33 -15.59
N VAL A 270 8.56 8.09 -15.27
CA VAL A 270 8.49 8.91 -14.05
C VAL A 270 7.43 8.39 -13.09
N PHE A 271 7.87 8.04 -11.88
CA PHE A 271 7.00 7.54 -10.84
C PHE A 271 6.78 8.62 -9.79
N PHE A 272 5.60 9.21 -9.80
CA PHE A 272 5.21 10.18 -8.79
C PHE A 272 4.76 9.48 -7.51
N VAL A 273 5.31 9.92 -6.40
CA VAL A 273 4.91 9.53 -5.05
C VAL A 273 4.41 10.75 -4.29
N VAL A 274 3.58 10.52 -3.27
CA VAL A 274 3.00 11.61 -2.49
C VAL A 274 3.33 11.44 -1.02
N ALA A 275 4.03 12.41 -0.44
CA ALA A 275 4.29 12.49 0.99
C ALA A 275 3.19 13.34 1.65
N TYR A 276 2.49 12.74 2.61
CA TYR A 276 1.44 13.43 3.37
C TYR A 276 1.94 13.74 4.77
N PRO A 277 1.67 14.94 5.31
CA PRO A 277 2.05 15.28 6.66
C PRO A 277 1.31 14.43 7.69
N GLY A 278 1.95 14.23 8.83
CA GLY A 278 1.35 13.56 9.99
C GLY A 278 0.87 14.53 11.05
N CYS A 279 0.17 13.98 12.05
CA CYS A 279 -0.41 14.76 13.14
C CYS A 279 -0.05 14.13 14.48
N MET A 280 0.61 14.91 15.33
CA MET A 280 0.97 14.53 16.71
C MET A 280 -0.22 14.46 17.67
N LYS A 281 -1.45 14.64 17.16
CA LYS A 281 -2.72 14.54 17.89
C LYS A 281 -2.89 15.54 19.04
N SER A 282 -2.05 16.56 19.19
CA SER A 282 -2.28 17.65 20.14
C SER A 282 -3.19 18.72 19.54
N LEU A 283 -3.74 19.60 20.38
CA LEU A 283 -4.53 20.75 19.92
C LEU A 283 -3.67 21.67 19.02
N THR A 284 -2.43 21.96 19.42
CA THR A 284 -1.46 22.73 18.61
C THR A 284 -1.15 22.05 17.27
N ALA A 285 -1.01 20.72 17.25
CA ALA A 285 -0.81 20.01 15.99
C ALA A 285 -2.03 20.08 15.07
N CYS A 286 -3.24 20.14 15.64
CA CYS A 286 -4.49 20.34 14.90
C CYS A 286 -4.61 21.75 14.30
N ASP A 287 -4.08 22.75 15.01
CA ASP A 287 -4.04 24.15 14.59
C ASP A 287 -3.16 24.37 13.35
N ARG A 288 -2.05 23.63 13.21
CA ARG A 288 -1.25 23.60 11.97
C ARG A 288 -2.07 23.23 10.73
N PHE A 289 -3.16 22.48 10.89
CA PHE A 289 -4.07 22.11 9.81
C PHE A 289 -5.30 23.02 9.70
N ASN A 290 -5.37 24.09 10.51
CA ASN A 290 -6.54 24.94 10.67
C ASN A 290 -7.83 24.13 10.93
N ASN A 291 -7.72 23.10 11.77
CA ASN A 291 -8.78 22.08 11.95
C ASN A 291 -9.13 21.82 13.42
N THR A 292 -8.92 22.81 14.29
CA THR A 292 -9.13 22.69 15.74
C THR A 292 -10.59 22.41 16.11
N ASP A 293 -11.55 22.85 15.30
CA ASP A 293 -12.99 22.56 15.50
C ASP A 293 -13.32 21.06 15.46
N ASN A 294 -12.53 20.26 14.74
CA ASN A 294 -12.68 18.80 14.68
C ASN A 294 -11.70 18.07 15.62
N HIS A 295 -11.06 18.77 16.56
CA HIS A 295 -10.20 18.15 17.55
C HIS A 295 -11.03 17.41 18.62
N LEU A 296 -11.02 16.07 18.58
CA LEU A 296 -11.69 15.24 19.59
C LEU A 296 -10.69 14.73 20.63
N GLY A 297 -10.21 15.66 21.46
CA GLY A 297 -9.33 15.43 22.61
C GLY A 297 -9.59 16.45 23.71
N PHE A 298 -9.20 16.13 24.94
CA PHE A 298 -9.39 16.97 26.12
C PHE A 298 -8.07 17.63 26.53
N ALA A 299 -7.59 18.60 25.76
CA ALA A 299 -6.25 19.19 25.92
C ALA A 299 -5.96 19.74 27.33
N TYR A 300 -6.99 20.22 28.02
CA TYR A 300 -6.92 20.79 29.37
C TYR A 300 -7.26 19.79 30.49
N MET A 301 -7.43 18.51 30.18
CA MET A 301 -7.64 17.48 31.21
C MET A 301 -6.41 17.43 32.14
N PRO A 302 -6.60 17.54 33.47
CA PRO A 302 -5.51 17.42 34.44
C PRO A 302 -4.78 16.07 34.32
N GLU A 303 -3.46 16.07 34.53
CA GLU A 303 -2.66 14.84 34.53
C GLU A 303 -2.77 14.11 35.87
N ASP A 304 -2.78 14.86 36.96
CA ASP A 304 -3.01 14.33 38.30
C ASP A 304 -4.48 14.38 38.68
N ASN A 305 -4.91 13.42 39.50
CA ASN A 305 -6.26 13.40 40.03
C ASN A 305 -6.45 14.58 41.02
N PRO A 306 -7.29 15.57 40.67
CA PRO A 306 -7.46 16.78 41.46
C PRO A 306 -8.11 16.53 42.84
N SER A 307 -8.66 15.33 43.08
CA SER A 307 -9.20 14.95 44.39
C SER A 307 -8.15 14.41 45.36
N THR A 308 -6.96 14.03 44.89
CA THR A 308 -5.89 13.44 45.72
C THR A 308 -4.66 14.33 45.85
N THR A 309 -4.43 15.25 44.93
CA THR A 309 -3.38 16.26 45.03
C THR A 309 -3.87 17.43 45.88
N ARG A 310 -3.75 17.32 47.22
CA ARG A 310 -3.74 18.51 48.07
C ARG A 310 -2.45 19.26 47.79
N ASN A 311 -2.57 20.53 47.40
CA ASN A 311 -1.47 21.47 47.19
C ASN A 311 -0.32 21.20 48.18
N ALA A 312 0.84 20.79 47.66
CA ALA A 312 2.10 20.85 48.39
C ALA A 312 2.53 22.32 48.54
#